data_AF-A0A7Y5Q679-F1
#
_entry.id   AF-A0A7Y5Q679-F1
#
_cell.length_a   1.000
_cell.length_b   1.000
_cell.length_c   1.000
_cell.angle_alpha   90.00
_cell.angle_beta   90.00
_cell.angle_gamma   90.00
#
_symmetry.space_group_name_H-M   'P 1'
#
loop_
_entity.id
_entity.type
_entity.pdbx_description
1 polymer ?
#
loop_
_entity_poly.entity_id
_entity_poly.type
_entity_poly.pdbx_seq_one_letter_code
_entity_poly.pdbx_strand_id
1 'polypeptide(L)'
;MRRRYALVLLYFGVALAAAWTVGELERPIWDDPAVALRIHEAVVEGTADYPHQFRPLVPFVCEAAFRAGLPLRVAYLLQRLVCWFLALLLLHQYLRAWLREELCLAGGLFLAAMLPFSVIATGFQPTDPLNLLLYVLAYRLLLARQDGWLLLLVAVGMFNRETIALVALLAAAVRLDEWRTPRYWALVMGLTAVAAAVYLGLHAWYGPRDSFTTLVTPRENIPANLTRFGSLRAVVVYGVLWWLALSGLREQPAFLRRSVILVPVFLVVHLAVGLLGETRYFLPLAPTILPLALRRLLGEPEVAA
;
A
#
# COMPACT_ATOMS: atom_id res chain seq x y z
N MET A 1 7.22 -4.47 -29.94
CA MET A 1 6.34 -5.51 -29.37
C MET A 1 7.08 -6.47 -28.43
N ARG A 2 8.17 -7.14 -28.87
CA ARG A 2 8.95 -8.10 -28.05
C ARG A 2 9.38 -7.58 -26.67
N ARG A 3 9.87 -6.34 -26.58
CA ARG A 3 10.29 -5.73 -25.29
C ARG A 3 9.15 -5.62 -24.26
N ARG A 4 7.92 -5.33 -24.70
CA ARG A 4 6.76 -5.22 -23.80
C ARG A 4 6.40 -6.59 -23.18
N TYR A 5 6.45 -7.66 -23.98
CA TYR A 5 6.21 -9.01 -23.47
C TYR A 5 7.30 -9.46 -22.50
N ALA A 6 8.57 -9.18 -22.79
CA ALA A 6 9.67 -9.49 -21.88
C ALA A 6 9.50 -8.80 -20.51
N LEU A 7 9.10 -7.53 -20.49
CA LEU A 7 8.82 -6.78 -19.26
C LEU A 7 7.66 -7.40 -18.47
N VAL A 8 6.57 -7.74 -19.15
CA VAL A 8 5.40 -8.38 -18.52
C VAL A 8 5.77 -9.73 -17.90
N LEU A 9 6.50 -10.57 -18.64
CA LEU A 9 6.96 -11.86 -18.15
C LEU A 9 7.94 -11.72 -16.99
N LEU A 10 8.83 -10.73 -17.04
CA LEU A 10 9.75 -10.45 -15.95
C LEU A 10 8.99 -10.06 -14.67
N TYR A 11 8.06 -9.11 -14.75
CA TYR A 11 7.27 -8.70 -13.60
C TYR A 11 6.37 -9.82 -13.06
N PHE A 12 5.81 -10.64 -13.94
CA PHE A 12 5.09 -11.83 -13.52
C PHE A 12 6.01 -12.81 -12.78
N GLY A 13 7.20 -13.09 -13.33
CA GLY A 13 8.18 -14.00 -12.73
C GLY A 13 8.64 -13.54 -11.34
N VAL A 14 8.97 -12.26 -11.16
CA VAL A 14 9.39 -11.75 -9.84
C VAL A 14 8.22 -11.65 -8.86
N ALA A 15 7.01 -11.33 -9.32
CA ALA A 15 5.82 -11.34 -8.46
C ALA A 15 5.47 -12.76 -7.99
N LEU A 16 5.60 -13.76 -8.88
CA LEU A 16 5.42 -15.17 -8.57
C LEU A 16 6.45 -15.65 -7.55
N ALA A 17 7.73 -15.34 -7.77
CA ALA A 17 8.80 -15.68 -6.83
C ALA A 17 8.60 -15.02 -5.46
N ALA A 18 8.15 -13.76 -5.42
CA ALA A 18 7.84 -13.08 -4.17
C ALA A 18 6.63 -13.71 -3.46
N ALA A 19 5.54 -13.98 -4.19
CA ALA A 19 4.33 -14.59 -3.64
C ALA A 19 4.60 -16.00 -3.10
N TRP A 20 5.40 -16.78 -3.82
CA TRP A 20 5.86 -18.10 -3.38
C TRP A 20 6.71 -18.02 -2.11
N THR A 21 7.74 -17.17 -2.10
CA THR A 21 8.60 -16.96 -0.92
C THR A 21 7.77 -16.59 0.30
N VAL A 22 6.80 -15.70 0.16
CA VAL A 22 5.90 -15.34 1.24
C VAL A 22 4.99 -16.50 1.65
N GLY A 23 4.46 -17.26 0.71
CA GLY A 23 3.68 -18.45 1.02
C GLY A 23 4.43 -19.49 1.84
N GLU A 24 5.75 -19.57 1.70
CA GLU A 24 6.61 -20.40 2.53
C GLU A 24 6.95 -19.75 3.87
N LEU A 25 7.17 -18.42 3.92
CA LEU A 25 7.36 -17.70 5.18
C LEU A 25 6.12 -17.73 6.09
N GLU A 26 4.92 -17.70 5.49
CA GLU A 26 3.64 -17.81 6.19
C GLU A 26 3.24 -19.28 6.44
N ARG A 27 4.02 -20.27 5.98
CA ARG A 27 3.68 -21.69 6.11
C ARG A 27 3.31 -22.11 7.54
N PRO A 28 3.98 -21.66 8.61
CA PRO A 28 3.57 -22.03 9.98
C PRO A 28 2.14 -21.59 10.35
N ILE A 29 1.61 -20.54 9.72
CA ILE A 29 0.22 -20.09 9.89
C ILE A 29 -0.74 -21.04 9.19
N TRP A 30 -0.33 -21.57 8.04
CA TRP A 30 -1.12 -22.47 7.20
C TRP A 30 -1.00 -23.94 7.59
N ASP A 31 0.06 -24.32 8.32
CA ASP A 31 0.30 -25.68 8.80
C ASP A 31 -0.70 -26.09 9.92
N ASP A 32 -1.39 -25.13 10.53
CA ASP A 32 -2.64 -25.36 11.27
C ASP A 32 -3.82 -24.79 10.45
N PRO A 33 -4.41 -25.59 9.55
CA PRO A 33 -5.54 -25.15 8.72
C PRO A 33 -6.72 -24.66 9.54
N ALA A 34 -6.89 -25.17 10.77
CA ALA A 34 -7.98 -24.75 11.64
C ALA A 34 -7.76 -23.32 12.15
N VAL A 35 -6.52 -22.88 12.41
CA VAL A 35 -6.23 -21.47 12.77
C VAL A 35 -6.53 -20.54 11.60
N ALA A 36 -5.99 -20.83 10.41
CA ALA A 36 -6.15 -19.96 9.26
C ALA A 36 -7.62 -19.87 8.81
N LEU A 37 -8.33 -20.99 8.83
CA LEU A 37 -9.75 -21.04 8.54
C LEU A 37 -10.56 -20.26 9.58
N ARG A 38 -10.30 -20.43 10.89
CA ARG A 38 -10.99 -19.67 11.94
C ARG A 38 -10.80 -18.16 11.79
N ILE A 39 -9.59 -17.69 11.48
CA ILE A 39 -9.34 -16.25 11.27
C ILE A 39 -10.14 -15.74 10.05
N HIS A 40 -10.16 -16.53 8.97
CA HIS A 40 -10.91 -16.19 7.76
C HIS A 40 -12.43 -16.14 8.03
N GLU A 41 -12.98 -17.20 8.61
CA GLU A 41 -14.40 -17.32 8.98
C GLU A 41 -14.81 -16.18 9.91
N ALA A 42 -14.01 -15.87 10.93
CA ALA A 42 -14.31 -14.77 11.84
C ALA A 42 -14.45 -13.42 11.11
N VAL A 43 -13.67 -13.16 10.06
CA VAL A 43 -13.82 -11.93 9.28
C VAL A 43 -15.06 -11.98 8.38
N VAL A 44 -15.32 -13.11 7.73
CA VAL A 44 -16.50 -13.30 6.86
C VAL A 44 -17.81 -13.21 7.66
N GLU A 45 -17.83 -13.76 8.87
CA GLU A 45 -18.96 -13.72 9.81
C GLU A 45 -19.09 -12.38 10.55
N GLY A 46 -18.08 -11.52 10.48
CA GLY A 46 -18.09 -10.23 11.19
C GLY A 46 -17.87 -10.34 12.70
N THR A 47 -17.18 -11.40 13.14
CA THR A 47 -16.86 -11.69 14.55
C THR A 47 -15.38 -11.46 14.88
N ALA A 48 -14.53 -11.19 13.89
CA ALA A 48 -13.11 -10.91 14.09
C ALA A 48 -12.84 -9.61 14.87
N ASP A 49 -11.74 -9.58 15.63
CA ASP A 49 -11.36 -8.41 16.41
C ASP A 49 -10.96 -7.21 15.54
N TYR A 50 -10.99 -5.99 16.13
CA TYR A 50 -10.50 -4.79 15.46
C TYR A 50 -8.99 -4.91 15.18
N PRO A 51 -8.51 -4.63 13.95
CA PRO A 51 -9.21 -3.99 12.85
C PRO A 51 -9.67 -4.97 11.73
N HIS A 52 -9.57 -6.28 11.93
CA HIS A 52 -9.73 -7.26 10.86
C HIS A 52 -11.15 -7.30 10.28
N GLN A 53 -12.17 -7.22 11.13
CA GLN A 53 -13.59 -7.19 10.69
C GLN A 53 -13.93 -5.97 9.81
N PHE A 54 -13.22 -4.86 9.97
CA PHE A 54 -13.45 -3.63 9.21
C PHE A 54 -12.77 -3.64 7.84
N ARG A 55 -12.15 -4.78 7.48
CA ARG A 55 -11.39 -4.95 6.23
C ARG A 55 -11.92 -6.14 5.41
N PRO A 56 -13.23 -6.18 5.09
CA PRO A 56 -13.85 -7.34 4.47
C PRO A 56 -13.37 -7.61 3.04
N LEU A 57 -12.89 -6.61 2.28
CA LEU A 57 -12.77 -6.74 0.82
C LEU A 57 -11.94 -7.97 0.37
N VAL A 58 -10.71 -8.11 0.85
CA VAL A 58 -9.86 -9.24 0.44
C VAL A 58 -10.39 -10.60 0.96
N PRO A 59 -10.78 -10.74 2.24
CA PRO A 59 -11.44 -11.94 2.73
C PRO A 59 -12.63 -12.38 1.88
N PHE A 60 -13.55 -11.47 1.50
CA PHE A 60 -14.70 -11.82 0.67
C PHE A 60 -14.31 -12.23 -0.75
N VAL A 61 -13.28 -11.62 -1.34
CA VAL A 61 -12.74 -12.04 -2.65
C VAL A 61 -12.14 -13.46 -2.55
N CYS A 62 -11.42 -13.76 -1.47
CA CYS A 62 -10.82 -15.07 -1.26
C CYS A 62 -11.87 -16.13 -0.90
N GLU A 63 -12.93 -15.75 -0.17
CA GLU A 63 -14.08 -16.61 0.13
C GLU A 63 -14.84 -16.99 -1.15
N ALA A 64 -15.05 -16.05 -2.07
CA ALA A 64 -15.66 -16.35 -3.36
C ALA A 64 -14.83 -17.38 -4.17
N ALA A 65 -13.49 -17.23 -4.16
CA ALA A 65 -12.58 -18.19 -4.77
C ALA A 65 -12.60 -19.56 -4.05
N PHE A 66 -12.69 -19.55 -2.72
CA PHE A 66 -12.79 -20.76 -1.91
C PHE A 66 -14.07 -21.55 -2.21
N ARG A 67 -15.22 -20.86 -2.24
CA ARG A 67 -16.52 -21.44 -2.65
C ARG A 67 -16.52 -21.96 -4.08
N ALA A 68 -15.68 -21.41 -4.96
CA ALA A 68 -15.49 -21.91 -6.32
C ALA A 68 -14.57 -23.16 -6.39
N GLY A 69 -14.10 -23.67 -5.25
CA GLY A 69 -13.33 -24.92 -5.15
C GLY A 69 -11.82 -24.74 -5.03
N LEU A 70 -11.31 -23.50 -4.94
CA LEU A 70 -9.88 -23.29 -4.67
C LEU A 70 -9.57 -23.49 -3.18
N PRO A 71 -8.47 -24.17 -2.80
CA PRO A 71 -8.05 -24.19 -1.40
C PRO A 71 -7.80 -22.77 -0.89
N LEU A 72 -8.20 -22.47 0.36
CA LEU A 72 -8.15 -21.10 0.90
C LEU A 72 -6.74 -20.49 0.83
N ARG A 73 -5.70 -21.26 1.17
CA ARG A 73 -4.28 -20.84 1.02
C ARG A 73 -3.97 -20.42 -0.42
N VAL A 74 -4.44 -21.19 -1.41
CA VAL A 74 -4.23 -20.91 -2.84
C VAL A 74 -4.98 -19.65 -3.26
N ALA A 75 -6.20 -19.42 -2.75
CA ALA A 75 -6.96 -18.21 -3.01
C ALA A 75 -6.19 -16.94 -2.56
N TYR A 76 -5.65 -16.94 -1.33
CA TYR A 76 -4.85 -15.82 -0.83
C TYR A 76 -3.51 -15.65 -1.57
N LEU A 77 -2.82 -16.74 -1.92
CA LEU A 77 -1.58 -16.66 -2.71
C LEU A 77 -1.82 -16.12 -4.11
N LEU A 78 -2.91 -16.53 -4.76
CA LEU A 78 -3.32 -16.04 -6.06
C LEU A 78 -3.70 -14.55 -6.01
N GLN A 79 -4.47 -14.15 -5.00
CA GLN A 79 -4.81 -12.75 -4.78
C GLN A 79 -3.55 -11.89 -4.61
N ARG A 80 -2.59 -12.35 -3.82
CA ARG A 80 -1.31 -11.68 -3.60
C ARG A 80 -0.51 -11.56 -4.89
N LEU A 81 -0.37 -12.65 -5.64
CA LEU A 81 0.30 -12.69 -6.95
C LEU A 81 -0.30 -11.66 -7.90
N VAL A 82 -1.62 -11.67 -8.08
CA VAL A 82 -2.33 -10.75 -8.98
C VAL A 82 -2.10 -9.31 -8.54
N CYS A 83 -2.27 -8.99 -7.25
CA CYS A 83 -2.12 -7.63 -6.76
C CYS A 83 -0.69 -7.11 -6.93
N TRP A 84 0.32 -7.90 -6.60
CA TRP A 84 1.72 -7.50 -6.74
C TRP A 84 2.16 -7.39 -8.20
N PHE A 85 1.76 -8.34 -9.05
CA PHE A 85 2.03 -8.26 -10.48
C PHE A 85 1.45 -6.99 -11.11
N LEU A 86 0.18 -6.70 -10.82
CA LEU A 86 -0.47 -5.47 -11.31
C LEU A 86 0.18 -4.23 -10.70
N ALA A 87 0.50 -4.23 -9.41
CA ALA A 87 1.18 -3.10 -8.77
C ALA A 87 2.53 -2.80 -9.43
N LEU A 88 3.33 -3.81 -9.75
CA LEU A 88 4.62 -3.66 -10.44
C LEU A 88 4.45 -3.08 -11.85
N LEU A 89 3.51 -3.62 -12.64
CA LEU A 89 3.22 -3.11 -13.98
C LEU A 89 2.75 -1.65 -13.95
N LEU A 90 1.82 -1.33 -13.05
CA LEU A 90 1.25 0.00 -12.95
C LEU A 90 2.27 0.99 -12.37
N LEU A 91 3.11 0.56 -11.42
CA LEU A 91 4.20 1.36 -10.89
C LEU A 91 5.21 1.66 -11.99
N HIS A 92 5.63 0.66 -12.77
CA HIS A 92 6.53 0.88 -13.90
C HIS A 92 5.95 1.94 -14.87
N GLN A 93 4.68 1.82 -15.22
CA GLN A 93 4.01 2.81 -16.07
C GLN A 93 3.96 4.20 -15.44
N TYR A 94 3.75 4.29 -14.12
CA TYR A 94 3.81 5.55 -13.38
C TYR A 94 5.23 6.14 -13.36
N LEU A 95 6.26 5.32 -13.15
CA LEU A 95 7.66 5.73 -13.11
C LEU A 95 8.12 6.32 -14.45
N ARG A 96 7.58 5.84 -15.58
CA ARG A 96 7.87 6.38 -16.92
C ARG A 96 7.47 7.84 -17.13
N ALA A 97 6.63 8.40 -16.25
CA ALA A 97 6.35 9.84 -16.25
C ALA A 97 7.51 10.68 -15.70
N TRP A 98 8.47 10.05 -15.02
CA TRP A 98 9.51 10.75 -14.26
C TRP A 98 10.93 10.28 -14.58
N LEU A 99 11.07 9.07 -15.14
CA LEU A 99 12.31 8.32 -15.25
C LEU A 99 12.45 7.71 -16.66
N ARG A 100 13.70 7.48 -17.08
CA ARG A 100 14.02 6.64 -18.23
C ARG A 100 13.71 5.16 -17.95
N GLU A 101 13.60 4.37 -19.03
CA GLU A 101 13.14 2.97 -18.98
C GLU A 101 13.96 2.09 -18.03
N GLU A 102 15.28 2.24 -18.01
CA GLU A 102 16.20 1.45 -17.17
C GLU A 102 15.92 1.70 -15.68
N LEU A 103 15.63 2.95 -15.32
CA LEU A 103 15.32 3.33 -13.94
C LEU A 103 13.90 2.92 -13.55
N CYS A 104 12.95 2.91 -14.50
CA CYS A 104 11.62 2.35 -14.26
C CYS A 104 11.71 0.85 -13.95
N LEU A 105 12.54 0.13 -14.70
CA LEU A 105 12.81 -1.28 -14.45
C LEU A 105 13.48 -1.48 -13.09
N ALA A 106 14.54 -0.72 -12.79
CA ALA A 106 15.23 -0.78 -11.50
C ALA A 106 14.29 -0.50 -10.32
N GLY A 107 13.43 0.52 -10.40
CA GLY A 107 12.43 0.82 -9.37
C GLY A 107 11.41 -0.30 -9.18
N GLY A 108 10.92 -0.90 -10.27
CA GLY A 108 10.03 -2.06 -10.19
C GLY A 108 10.70 -3.29 -9.57
N LEU A 109 11.94 -3.61 -9.98
CA LEU A 109 12.69 -4.73 -9.40
C LEU A 109 13.06 -4.49 -7.93
N PHE A 110 13.37 -3.25 -7.56
CA PHE A 110 13.59 -2.88 -6.17
C PHE A 110 12.33 -3.11 -5.33
N LEU A 111 11.17 -2.62 -5.77
CA LEU A 111 9.91 -2.91 -5.08
C LEU A 111 9.66 -4.42 -4.98
N ALA A 112 9.86 -5.17 -6.07
CA ALA A 112 9.68 -6.62 -6.07
C ALA A 112 10.56 -7.32 -5.02
N ALA A 113 11.82 -6.89 -4.88
CA ALA A 113 12.74 -7.39 -3.87
C ALA A 113 12.29 -7.07 -2.43
N MET A 114 11.55 -5.99 -2.22
CA MET A 114 11.00 -5.62 -0.91
C MET A 114 9.75 -6.40 -0.52
N LEU A 115 9.00 -6.93 -1.49
CA LEU A 115 7.71 -7.57 -1.21
C LEU A 115 7.81 -8.74 -0.20
N PRO A 116 8.80 -9.64 -0.26
CA PRO A 116 8.95 -10.68 0.75
C PRO A 116 9.19 -10.15 2.16
N PHE A 117 9.85 -8.99 2.29
CA PHE A 117 10.11 -8.39 3.59
C PHE A 117 8.84 -7.85 4.25
N SER A 118 7.77 -7.62 3.48
CA SER A 118 6.50 -7.10 3.99
C SER A 118 5.79 -8.04 4.95
N VAL A 119 6.11 -9.35 4.93
CA VAL A 119 5.52 -10.32 5.86
C VAL A 119 6.41 -10.66 7.04
N ILE A 120 7.64 -10.15 7.08
CA ILE A 120 8.59 -10.46 8.15
C ILE A 120 8.13 -9.77 9.43
N ALA A 121 7.94 -10.58 10.48
CA ALA A 121 7.45 -10.16 11.78
C ALA A 121 6.05 -9.54 11.77
N THR A 122 5.27 -9.86 10.75
CA THR A 122 3.84 -9.56 10.71
C THR A 122 3.09 -10.89 10.70
N GLY A 123 1.96 -10.96 11.38
CA GLY A 123 1.08 -12.13 11.27
C GLY A 123 0.45 -12.24 9.88
N PHE A 124 -0.63 -13.01 9.79
CA PHE A 124 -1.41 -13.12 8.56
C PHE A 124 -2.04 -11.77 8.17
N GLN A 125 -1.63 -11.20 7.04
CA GLN A 125 -2.02 -9.84 6.63
C GLN A 125 -2.44 -9.77 5.16
N PRO A 126 -3.64 -10.27 4.83
CA PRO A 126 -4.06 -10.42 3.45
C PRO A 126 -4.37 -9.09 2.72
N THR A 127 -4.53 -7.98 3.43
CA THR A 127 -4.98 -6.71 2.85
C THR A 127 -3.85 -5.87 2.26
N ASP A 128 -2.59 -6.13 2.60
CA ASP A 128 -1.44 -5.33 2.16
C ASP A 128 -1.16 -5.37 0.65
N PRO A 129 -1.22 -6.53 -0.03
CA PRO A 129 -0.99 -6.58 -1.47
C PRO A 129 -1.96 -5.70 -2.26
N LEU A 130 -3.26 -5.75 -1.89
CA LEU A 130 -4.27 -4.91 -2.51
C LEU A 130 -4.07 -3.44 -2.12
N ASN A 131 -3.67 -3.15 -0.88
CA ASN A 131 -3.41 -1.78 -0.46
C ASN A 131 -2.29 -1.13 -1.29
N LEU A 132 -1.17 -1.83 -1.52
CA LEU A 132 -0.11 -1.35 -2.40
C LEU A 132 -0.63 -1.05 -3.81
N LEU A 133 -1.40 -1.96 -4.40
CA LEU A 133 -2.01 -1.78 -5.73
C LEU A 133 -2.91 -0.53 -5.77
N LEU A 134 -3.76 -0.34 -4.76
CA LEU A 134 -4.67 0.80 -4.65
C LEU A 134 -3.91 2.13 -4.56
N TYR A 135 -2.80 2.20 -3.81
CA TYR A 135 -1.97 3.39 -3.77
C TYR A 135 -1.31 3.66 -5.11
N VAL A 136 -0.70 2.66 -5.76
CA VAL A 136 -0.11 2.83 -7.11
C VAL A 136 -1.16 3.37 -8.11
N LEU A 137 -2.37 2.83 -8.07
CA LEU A 137 -3.49 3.32 -8.88
C LEU A 137 -3.89 4.76 -8.52
N ALA A 138 -3.99 5.10 -7.23
CA ALA A 138 -4.33 6.45 -6.78
C ALA A 138 -3.35 7.50 -7.31
N TYR A 139 -2.04 7.23 -7.25
CA TYR A 139 -1.00 8.11 -7.81
C TYR A 139 -1.20 8.32 -9.32
N ARG A 140 -1.52 7.26 -10.06
CA ARG A 140 -1.79 7.35 -11.50
C ARG A 140 -3.05 8.12 -11.83
N LEU A 141 -4.15 7.87 -11.12
CA LEU A 141 -5.41 8.59 -11.32
C LEU A 141 -5.25 10.08 -10.99
N LEU A 142 -4.47 10.40 -9.96
CA LEU A 142 -4.11 11.77 -9.62
C LEU A 142 -3.30 12.43 -10.73
N LEU A 143 -2.28 11.75 -11.26
CA LEU A 143 -1.47 12.24 -12.37
C LEU A 143 -2.30 12.44 -13.66
N ALA A 144 -3.20 11.50 -13.95
CA ALA A 144 -4.08 11.54 -15.12
C ALA A 144 -5.33 12.41 -14.95
N ARG A 145 -5.50 13.08 -13.79
CA ARG A 145 -6.64 13.94 -13.47
C ARG A 145 -8.02 13.25 -13.52
N GLN A 146 -8.07 11.96 -13.18
CA GLN A 146 -9.29 11.13 -13.23
C GLN A 146 -10.04 11.10 -11.89
N ASP A 147 -10.69 12.22 -11.55
CA ASP A 147 -11.27 12.47 -10.22
C ASP A 147 -12.39 11.49 -9.84
N GLY A 148 -13.29 11.16 -10.77
CA GLY A 148 -14.38 10.22 -10.52
C GLY A 148 -13.90 8.81 -10.19
N TRP A 149 -12.90 8.32 -10.92
CA TRP A 149 -12.28 7.02 -10.65
C TRP A 149 -11.51 7.01 -9.32
N LEU A 150 -10.94 8.14 -8.92
CA LEU A 150 -10.26 8.27 -7.64
C LEU A 150 -11.24 8.17 -6.46
N LEU A 151 -12.44 8.79 -6.58
CA LEU A 151 -13.51 8.65 -5.58
C LEU A 151 -13.96 7.18 -5.44
N LEU A 152 -14.18 6.50 -6.57
CA LEU A 152 -14.53 5.07 -6.56
C LEU A 152 -13.43 4.21 -5.94
N LEU A 153 -12.16 4.51 -6.27
CA LEU A 153 -11.01 3.80 -5.71
C LEU A 153 -10.96 3.95 -4.18
N VAL A 154 -11.18 5.14 -3.64
CA VAL A 154 -11.22 5.35 -2.19
C VAL A 154 -12.42 4.64 -1.57
N ALA A 155 -13.60 4.71 -2.18
CA ALA A 155 -14.79 4.00 -1.68
C ALA A 155 -14.53 2.50 -1.54
N VAL A 156 -14.02 1.86 -2.58
CA VAL A 156 -13.70 0.42 -2.59
C VAL A 156 -12.52 0.13 -1.66
N GLY A 157 -11.48 0.96 -1.69
CA GLY A 157 -10.27 0.77 -0.90
C GLY A 157 -10.51 0.83 0.60
N MET A 158 -11.51 1.60 1.06
CA MET A 158 -11.85 1.70 2.47
C MET A 158 -12.38 0.38 3.05
N PHE A 159 -12.96 -0.50 2.22
CA PHE A 159 -13.30 -1.87 2.62
C PHE A 159 -12.08 -2.80 2.70
N ASN A 160 -10.91 -2.37 2.22
CA ASN A 160 -9.66 -3.12 2.36
C ASN A 160 -8.81 -2.62 3.52
N ARG A 161 -8.66 -1.30 3.64
CA ARG A 161 -7.87 -0.67 4.69
C ARG A 161 -8.18 0.80 4.85
N GLU A 162 -8.26 1.26 6.09
CA GLU A 162 -8.57 2.64 6.46
C GLU A 162 -7.48 3.61 6.02
N THR A 163 -6.24 3.15 5.89
CA THR A 163 -5.13 4.02 5.49
C THR A 163 -5.33 4.62 4.10
N ILE A 164 -6.12 4.00 3.20
CA ILE A 164 -6.44 4.57 1.89
C ILE A 164 -7.10 5.95 1.99
N ALA A 165 -7.71 6.31 3.13
CA ALA A 165 -8.22 7.65 3.39
C ALA A 165 -7.14 8.73 3.23
N LEU A 166 -5.87 8.39 3.42
CA LEU A 166 -4.73 9.29 3.20
C LEU A 166 -4.56 9.70 1.72
N VAL A 167 -5.25 9.05 0.78
CA VAL A 167 -5.35 9.52 -0.61
C VAL A 167 -6.01 10.90 -0.69
N ALA A 168 -6.94 11.25 0.22
CA ALA A 168 -7.50 12.59 0.30
C ALA A 168 -6.42 13.64 0.60
N LEU A 169 -5.54 13.35 1.57
CA LEU A 169 -4.40 14.20 1.90
C LEU A 169 -3.40 14.28 0.74
N LEU A 170 -3.10 13.15 0.10
CA LEU A 170 -2.26 13.12 -1.09
C LEU A 170 -2.83 14.02 -2.19
N ALA A 171 -4.13 13.90 -2.49
CA ALA A 171 -4.82 14.70 -3.50
C ALA A 171 -4.75 16.20 -3.18
N ALA A 172 -5.04 16.57 -1.94
CA ALA A 172 -4.94 17.94 -1.45
C ALA A 172 -3.51 18.49 -1.64
N ALA A 173 -2.50 17.72 -1.26
CA ALA A 173 -1.12 18.14 -1.39
C ALA A 173 -0.69 18.26 -2.85
N VAL A 174 -0.90 17.24 -3.70
CA VAL A 174 -0.39 17.29 -5.08
C VAL A 174 -1.10 18.35 -5.93
N ARG A 175 -2.36 18.68 -5.63
CA ARG A 175 -3.17 19.71 -6.31
C ARG A 175 -3.24 21.04 -5.59
N LEU A 176 -2.29 21.32 -4.70
CA LEU A 176 -2.33 22.53 -3.89
C LEU A 176 -2.38 23.83 -4.73
N ASP A 177 -1.90 23.82 -5.97
CA ASP A 177 -2.02 24.93 -6.92
C ASP A 177 -3.47 25.28 -7.31
N GLU A 178 -4.41 24.35 -7.14
CA GLU A 178 -5.82 24.52 -7.49
C GLU A 178 -6.70 24.93 -6.30
N TRP A 179 -6.11 25.22 -5.13
CA TRP A 179 -6.84 25.44 -3.87
C TRP A 179 -7.91 26.54 -3.91
N ARG A 180 -7.81 27.49 -4.85
CA ARG A 180 -8.79 28.57 -5.06
C ARG A 180 -9.98 28.15 -5.93
N THR A 181 -9.95 26.96 -6.51
CA THR A 181 -11.00 26.47 -7.41
C THR A 181 -12.03 25.65 -6.64
N PRO A 182 -13.33 25.74 -6.97
CA PRO A 182 -14.35 24.86 -6.41
C PRO A 182 -14.06 23.37 -6.67
N ARG A 183 -13.41 23.06 -7.80
CA ARG A 183 -13.03 21.70 -8.18
C ARG A 183 -12.07 21.05 -7.17
N TYR A 184 -11.10 21.79 -6.67
CA TYR A 184 -10.18 21.30 -5.64
C TYR A 184 -10.93 20.87 -4.38
N TRP A 185 -11.80 21.75 -3.86
CA TRP A 185 -12.58 21.46 -2.65
C TRP A 185 -13.57 20.34 -2.88
N ALA A 186 -14.24 20.29 -4.03
CA ALA A 186 -15.13 19.19 -4.38
C ALA A 186 -14.41 17.84 -4.36
N LEU A 187 -13.18 17.77 -4.88
CA LEU A 187 -12.38 16.55 -4.84
C LEU A 187 -11.96 16.18 -3.41
N VAL A 188 -11.33 17.10 -2.68
CA VAL A 188 -10.78 16.81 -1.34
C VAL A 188 -11.89 16.47 -0.35
N MET A 189 -12.96 17.28 -0.34
CA MET A 189 -14.13 17.03 0.50
C MET A 189 -14.87 15.77 0.06
N GLY A 190 -14.97 15.50 -1.25
CA GLY A 190 -15.56 14.28 -1.78
C GLY A 190 -14.81 13.02 -1.34
N LEU A 191 -13.48 13.00 -1.47
CA LEU A 191 -12.64 11.87 -1.03
C LEU A 191 -12.76 11.66 0.48
N THR A 192 -12.76 12.75 1.25
CA THR A 192 -12.89 12.70 2.72
C THR A 192 -14.26 12.20 3.14
N ALA A 193 -15.32 12.72 2.52
CA ALA A 193 -16.70 12.33 2.82
C ALA A 193 -16.96 10.86 2.44
N VAL A 194 -16.47 10.40 1.30
CA VAL A 194 -16.54 8.98 0.90
C VAL A 194 -15.81 8.10 1.90
N ALA A 195 -14.59 8.47 2.29
CA ALA A 195 -13.83 7.71 3.27
C ALA A 195 -14.54 7.65 4.63
N ALA A 196 -15.02 8.78 5.12
CA ALA A 196 -15.77 8.88 6.36
C ALA A 196 -17.09 8.08 6.30
N ALA A 197 -17.83 8.15 5.19
CA ALA A 197 -19.08 7.43 5.01
C ALA A 197 -18.88 5.90 5.07
N VAL A 198 -17.86 5.37 4.39
CA VAL A 198 -17.54 3.93 4.44
C VAL A 198 -17.07 3.55 5.85
N TYR A 199 -16.16 4.33 6.45
CA TYR A 199 -15.66 4.06 7.79
C TYR A 199 -16.79 4.02 8.83
N LEU A 200 -17.62 5.07 8.87
CA LEU A 200 -18.73 5.18 9.81
C LEU A 200 -19.81 4.15 9.51
N GLY A 201 -20.07 3.85 8.24
CA GLY A 201 -21.02 2.80 7.83
C GLY A 201 -20.59 1.42 8.33
N LEU A 202 -19.31 1.07 8.17
CA LEU A 202 -18.74 -0.17 8.69
C LEU A 202 -18.81 -0.23 10.23
N HIS A 203 -18.53 0.87 10.92
CA HIS A 203 -18.62 0.94 12.39
C HIS A 203 -20.06 0.88 12.91
N ALA A 204 -21.01 1.49 12.20
CA ALA A 204 -22.42 1.39 12.52
C ALA A 204 -22.95 -0.03 12.28
N TRP A 205 -22.45 -0.72 11.25
CA TRP A 205 -22.85 -2.08 10.91
C TRP A 205 -22.31 -3.13 11.89
N TYR A 206 -21.00 -3.14 12.14
CA TYR A 206 -20.36 -4.15 13.00
C TYR A 206 -20.40 -3.82 14.50
N GLY A 207 -20.71 -2.56 14.85
CA GLY A 207 -20.66 -2.07 16.22
C GLY A 207 -19.23 -1.85 16.74
N PRO A 208 -19.10 -1.31 17.96
CA PRO A 208 -17.81 -1.17 18.63
C PRO A 208 -17.23 -2.54 18.96
N ARG A 209 -15.91 -2.70 18.80
CA ARG A 209 -15.18 -3.91 19.20
C ARG A 209 -13.91 -3.56 19.94
N ASP A 210 -13.50 -4.51 20.77
CA ASP A 210 -12.20 -4.45 21.39
C ASP A 210 -11.11 -4.60 20.32
N SER A 211 -10.05 -3.81 20.50
CA SER A 211 -8.83 -4.01 19.75
C SER A 211 -8.14 -5.27 20.26
N PHE A 212 -7.70 -6.14 19.35
CA PHE A 212 -6.89 -7.32 19.74
C PHE A 212 -5.55 -6.91 20.39
N THR A 213 -5.18 -5.63 20.30
CA THR A 213 -4.05 -5.06 21.02
C THR A 213 -4.52 -4.02 22.05
N THR A 214 -4.04 -4.13 23.28
CA THR A 214 -4.03 -3.02 24.26
C THR A 214 -3.24 -1.80 23.75
N LEU A 215 -2.37 -2.06 22.77
CA LEU A 215 -1.44 -1.14 22.12
C LEU A 215 -2.09 0.00 21.33
N VAL A 216 -3.40 0.20 21.33
CA VAL A 216 -4.00 1.41 20.71
C VAL A 216 -3.83 2.64 21.61
N THR A 217 -2.76 2.69 22.41
CA THR A 217 -2.36 3.88 23.16
C THR A 217 -0.96 4.30 22.73
N PRO A 218 -0.76 5.57 22.30
CA PRO A 218 0.57 6.10 21.98
C PRO A 218 1.61 5.87 23.09
N ARG A 219 1.14 5.79 24.35
CA ARG A 219 1.96 5.51 25.54
C ARG A 219 2.69 4.16 25.47
N GLU A 220 2.08 3.13 24.88
CA GLU A 220 2.69 1.81 24.74
C GLU A 220 3.46 1.67 23.42
N ASN A 221 2.90 2.22 22.33
CA ASN A 221 3.51 2.09 20.99
C ASN A 221 4.79 2.90 20.83
N ILE A 222 4.86 4.12 21.34
CA ILE A 222 6.05 4.96 21.15
C ILE A 222 7.29 4.29 21.78
N PRO A 223 7.27 3.84 23.07
CA PRO A 223 8.39 3.11 23.64
C PRO A 223 8.71 1.81 22.89
N ALA A 224 7.70 1.04 22.47
CA ALA A 224 7.92 -0.20 21.72
C ALA A 224 8.62 0.05 20.37
N ASN A 225 8.27 1.15 19.69
CA ASN A 225 8.89 1.57 18.43
C ASN A 225 10.31 2.14 18.60
N LEU A 226 10.61 2.77 19.75
CA LEU A 226 11.91 3.37 20.05
C LEU A 226 12.93 2.39 20.65
N THR A 227 12.48 1.37 21.38
CA THR A 227 13.36 0.40 22.07
C THR A 227 13.70 -0.84 21.25
N ARG A 228 12.91 -1.15 20.21
CA ARG A 228 13.11 -2.32 19.35
C ARG A 228 13.89 -1.94 18.08
N PHE A 229 14.52 -2.94 17.46
CA PHE A 229 14.96 -2.93 16.05
C PHE A 229 13.83 -2.59 15.03
N GLY A 230 12.61 -2.27 15.48
CA GLY A 230 11.48 -1.92 14.63
C GLY A 230 11.71 -0.65 13.82
N SER A 231 12.28 0.40 14.43
CA SER A 231 12.66 1.63 13.70
C SER A 231 13.74 1.37 12.65
N LEU A 232 14.70 0.47 12.95
CA LEU A 232 15.72 0.05 11.98
C LEU A 232 15.11 -0.63 10.77
N ARG A 233 14.09 -1.48 10.93
CA ARG A 233 13.42 -2.13 9.78
C ARG A 233 12.74 -1.12 8.87
N ALA A 234 12.05 -0.12 9.41
CA ALA A 234 11.46 0.97 8.62
C ALA A 234 12.52 1.71 7.78
N VAL A 235 13.70 1.95 8.36
CA VAL A 235 14.83 2.57 7.64
C VAL A 235 15.39 1.61 6.59
N VAL A 236 15.58 0.33 6.92
CA VAL A 236 16.16 -0.68 6.04
C VAL A 236 15.31 -0.96 4.80
N VAL A 237 13.98 -0.85 4.91
CA VAL A 237 13.03 -1.09 3.81
C VAL A 237 13.40 -0.31 2.54
N TYR A 238 13.69 0.98 2.66
CA TYR A 238 14.18 1.80 1.53
C TYR A 238 15.67 2.11 1.63
N GLY A 239 16.33 1.85 2.77
CA GLY A 239 17.75 2.06 2.99
C GLY A 239 18.19 3.48 2.62
N VAL A 240 19.22 3.58 1.78
CA VAL A 240 19.75 4.85 1.27
C VAL A 240 18.73 5.65 0.44
N LEU A 241 17.70 5.01 -0.11
CA LEU A 241 16.67 5.70 -0.90
C LEU A 241 15.84 6.66 -0.06
N TRP A 242 15.70 6.43 1.25
CA TRP A 242 15.08 7.42 2.15
C TRP A 242 15.82 8.76 2.10
N TRP A 243 17.12 8.70 2.29
CA TRP A 243 17.96 9.90 2.27
C TRP A 243 17.98 10.54 0.88
N LEU A 244 18.16 9.74 -0.18
CA LEU A 244 18.17 10.24 -1.55
C LEU A 244 16.85 10.91 -1.93
N ALA A 245 15.70 10.33 -1.57
CA ALA A 245 14.39 10.88 -1.87
C ALA A 245 14.14 12.23 -1.19
N LEU A 246 14.67 12.41 0.02
CA LEU A 246 14.52 13.65 0.79
C LEU A 246 15.62 14.68 0.46
N SER A 247 16.75 14.25 -0.08
CA SER A 247 17.81 15.12 -0.57
C SER A 247 17.40 15.76 -1.91
N GLY A 248 17.56 17.08 -2.04
CA GLY A 248 17.25 17.77 -3.31
C GLY A 248 15.76 17.92 -3.62
N LEU A 249 14.86 17.81 -2.64
CA LEU A 249 13.40 17.96 -2.86
C LEU A 249 13.00 19.23 -3.61
N ARG A 250 13.77 20.32 -3.48
CA ARG A 250 13.48 21.60 -4.15
C ARG A 250 13.56 21.50 -5.67
N GLU A 251 14.45 20.66 -6.19
CA GLU A 251 14.70 20.43 -7.62
C GLU A 251 13.66 19.48 -8.25
N GLN A 252 12.88 18.77 -7.42
CA GLN A 252 11.96 17.74 -7.88
C GLN A 252 10.65 18.34 -8.45
N PRO A 253 10.01 17.67 -9.43
CA PRO A 253 8.69 18.05 -9.93
C PRO A 253 7.69 18.28 -8.80
N ALA A 254 6.85 19.31 -8.94
CA ALA A 254 5.93 19.73 -7.88
C ALA A 254 5.04 18.59 -7.37
N PHE A 255 4.57 17.71 -8.25
CA PHE A 255 3.79 16.53 -7.88
C PHE A 255 4.56 15.62 -6.92
N LEU A 256 5.76 15.19 -7.29
CA LEU A 256 6.60 14.30 -6.47
C LEU A 256 6.99 14.97 -5.15
N ARG A 257 7.45 16.22 -5.21
CA ARG A 257 7.83 17.02 -4.04
C ARG A 257 6.69 17.12 -3.01
N ARG A 258 5.47 17.39 -3.47
CA ARG A 258 4.29 17.52 -2.58
C ARG A 258 3.81 16.17 -2.06
N SER A 259 3.96 15.08 -2.83
CA SER A 259 3.60 13.72 -2.39
C SER A 259 4.42 13.20 -1.19
N VAL A 260 5.56 13.84 -0.89
CA VAL A 260 6.38 13.56 0.31
C VAL A 260 5.60 13.77 1.60
N ILE A 261 4.52 14.57 1.62
CA ILE A 261 3.68 14.74 2.80
C ILE A 261 3.18 13.41 3.39
N LEU A 262 3.01 12.38 2.56
CA LEU A 262 2.61 11.07 3.05
C LEU A 262 3.67 10.43 3.96
N VAL A 263 4.96 10.72 3.76
CA VAL A 263 6.05 10.12 4.55
C VAL A 263 5.92 10.45 6.04
N PRO A 264 5.92 11.73 6.49
CA PRO A 264 5.79 12.05 7.91
C PRO A 264 4.43 11.62 8.46
N VAL A 265 3.36 11.68 7.67
CA VAL A 265 2.01 11.29 8.12
C VAL A 265 1.93 9.79 8.35
N PHE A 266 2.46 8.96 7.44
CA PHE A 266 2.57 7.53 7.65
C PHE A 266 3.43 7.21 8.87
N LEU A 267 4.57 7.88 9.04
CA LEU A 267 5.42 7.68 10.22
C LEU A 267 4.67 7.99 11.51
N VAL A 268 3.97 9.13 11.59
CA VAL A 268 3.21 9.53 12.78
C VAL A 268 2.06 8.57 13.07
N VAL A 269 1.27 8.22 12.06
CA VAL A 269 0.16 7.27 12.22
C VAL A 269 0.68 5.93 12.71
N HIS A 270 1.70 5.35 12.06
CA HIS A 270 2.21 4.04 12.46
C HIS A 270 3.07 4.07 13.72
N LEU A 271 3.60 5.21 14.14
CA LEU A 271 4.20 5.38 15.46
C LEU A 271 3.13 5.38 16.56
N ALA A 272 1.95 5.92 16.28
CA ALA A 272 0.87 6.07 17.26
C ALA A 272 -0.03 4.83 17.38
N VAL A 273 -0.40 4.19 16.26
CA VAL A 273 -1.37 3.08 16.22
C VAL A 273 -0.79 1.76 15.71
N GLY A 274 0.49 1.71 15.35
CA GLY A 274 1.12 0.50 14.83
C GLY A 274 2.55 0.27 15.32
N LEU A 275 3.21 -0.68 14.68
CA LEU A 275 4.63 -0.97 14.88
C LEU A 275 5.39 -0.59 13.61
N LEU A 276 6.33 0.35 13.71
CA LEU A 276 7.25 0.73 12.64
C LEU A 276 8.09 -0.47 12.16
N GLY A 277 8.23 -1.51 12.99
CA GLY A 277 8.86 -2.76 12.61
C GLY A 277 8.12 -3.57 11.55
N GLU A 278 6.84 -3.28 11.32
CA GLU A 278 6.03 -3.87 10.25
C GLU A 278 6.26 -3.12 8.95
N THR A 279 7.25 -3.59 8.20
CA THR A 279 7.73 -3.04 6.94
C THR A 279 6.63 -2.86 5.88
N ARG A 280 5.55 -3.65 5.93
CA ARG A 280 4.40 -3.55 5.01
C ARG A 280 3.75 -2.16 4.99
N TYR A 281 3.79 -1.43 6.10
CA TYR A 281 3.18 -0.10 6.21
C TYR A 281 3.86 0.92 5.30
N PHE A 282 5.09 0.65 4.86
CA PHE A 282 5.87 1.56 4.03
C PHE A 282 5.77 1.25 2.54
N LEU A 283 5.19 0.11 2.13
CA LEU A 283 4.98 -0.21 0.71
C LEU A 283 4.16 0.86 -0.04
N PRO A 284 3.08 1.43 0.54
CA PRO A 284 2.33 2.53 -0.10
C PRO A 284 3.15 3.78 -0.44
N LEU A 285 4.33 3.95 0.16
CA LEU A 285 5.21 5.09 -0.12
C LEU A 285 6.12 4.86 -1.33
N ALA A 286 6.14 3.66 -1.92
CA ALA A 286 6.97 3.35 -3.09
C ALA A 286 6.76 4.32 -4.27
N PRO A 287 5.51 4.72 -4.63
CA PRO A 287 5.26 5.71 -5.69
C PRO A 287 5.80 7.12 -5.38
N THR A 288 6.13 7.43 -4.12
CA THR A 288 6.81 8.67 -3.74
C THR A 288 8.33 8.47 -3.73
N ILE A 289 8.81 7.48 -2.98
CA ILE A 289 10.23 7.32 -2.66
C ILE A 289 11.05 6.93 -3.88
N LEU A 290 10.57 5.96 -4.67
CA LEU A 290 11.33 5.45 -5.81
C LEU A 290 11.61 6.50 -6.89
N PRO A 291 10.63 7.26 -7.41
CA PRO A 291 10.93 8.27 -8.42
C PRO A 291 11.81 9.39 -7.87
N LEU A 292 11.61 9.84 -6.63
CA LEU A 292 12.45 10.88 -6.01
C LEU A 292 13.91 10.43 -5.89
N ALA A 293 14.12 9.25 -5.30
CA ALA A 293 15.47 8.72 -5.06
C ALA A 293 16.20 8.40 -6.36
N LEU A 294 15.53 7.77 -7.33
CA LEU A 294 16.15 7.37 -8.60
C LEU A 294 16.46 8.57 -9.50
N ARG A 295 15.61 9.60 -9.52
CA ARG A 295 15.93 10.88 -10.21
C ARG A 295 17.17 11.52 -9.60
N ARG A 296 17.29 11.49 -8.27
CA ARG A 296 18.43 12.10 -7.57
C ARG A 296 19.74 11.35 -7.82
N LEU A 297 19.70 10.02 -7.82
CA LEU A 297 20.92 9.20 -7.93
C LEU A 297 21.58 9.29 -9.31
N LEU A 298 20.79 9.32 -10.38
CA LEU A 298 21.30 9.08 -11.74
C LEU A 298 21.01 10.22 -12.73
N GLY A 299 20.66 11.41 -12.20
CA GLY A 299 20.37 12.61 -12.98
C GLY A 299 19.02 12.54 -13.68
N GLU A 300 18.51 13.72 -14.06
CA GLU A 300 17.26 13.79 -14.81
C GLU A 300 17.43 13.14 -16.19
N PRO A 301 16.43 12.43 -16.72
CA PRO A 301 16.33 12.34 -18.17
C PRO A 301 16.24 13.76 -18.71
N GLU A 302 16.99 14.12 -19.75
CA GLU A 302 16.66 15.29 -20.57
C GLU A 302 15.21 15.10 -21.04
N VAL A 303 14.27 15.74 -20.35
CA VAL A 303 12.87 15.71 -20.77
C VAL A 303 12.84 16.57 -22.02
N ALA A 304 12.67 15.93 -23.19
CA ALA A 304 12.30 16.62 -24.41
C ALA A 304 10.99 17.37 -24.11
N ALA A 305 11.07 18.70 -24.11
CA ALA A 305 9.95 19.61 -23.88
C ALA A 305 8.82 19.38 -24.90
#